data_AF-A0AAN8DLU7-F1
#
_entry.id   AF-A0AAN8DLU7-F1
#
_cell.length_a   1.000
_cell.length_b   1.000
_cell.length_c   1.000
_cell.angle_alpha   90.00
_cell.angle_beta   90.00
_cell.angle_gamma   90.00
#
_symmetry.space_group_name_H-M   'P 1'
#
loop_
_entity.id
_entity.type
_entity.pdbx_description
1 polymer ?
#
loop_
_entity_poly.entity_id
_entity_poly.type
_entity_poly.pdbx_seq_one_letter_code
_entity_poly.pdbx_strand_id
1 'polypeptide(L)'
;MSELNQEVVDLVWGRPSSGVVSASIFRRWTQGFVFCENEKTALEQFEGGPCAVLAPVQAFLFKNILFNRESSNWRQMTEEEQKTVLCSTLSEILESACSSPSTGFCLVTWAKGQSPHSSTQSQSQTQEVPAPESSQPPQEQQPTALAAEDLGFERFHSVVHKRTVMSVSGLREEVLSLCHTWRGCCGVLLFLYSVILTKGIENIRNEIQDTMAPLIDPVHGHGSQSLVNLFVTGHAVSNVWDGDRECSGMILHGIHKQASVGFLTLMESLRYCKVGAFLKSPKFPIWILGSETHLSVFFTKEMSLVGPESPSEQARRVFHSFDPEDNGFIPDSLLEDVMKALDLVSEPEYVSLVKSKLDPESLGIILLGPFLLEFFPDQDSGIPDSFPIYHCNGLKQSNHNERVEYVEGTALVLGFEDPMVRTDDTPVKRCLQTRWPYIELLWSTDRSPSLN
;
A
#
# COMPACT_ATOMS: atom_id res chain seq x y z
N MET A 1 31.05 -13.92 7.81
CA MET A 1 30.87 -12.45 7.95
C MET A 1 29.44 -12.19 7.52
N SER A 2 28.61 -11.57 8.37
CA SER A 2 27.17 -11.39 8.09
C SER A 2 26.98 -10.54 6.83
N GLU A 3 26.29 -11.10 5.83
CA GLU A 3 26.18 -10.54 4.46
C GLU A 3 25.02 -9.54 4.28
N LEU A 4 24.39 -9.08 5.36
CA LEU A 4 23.46 -7.96 5.29
C LEU A 4 24.25 -6.66 5.44
N ASN A 5 24.28 -5.84 4.39
CA ASN A 5 24.99 -4.57 4.36
C ASN A 5 24.46 -3.63 5.45
N GLN A 6 25.34 -3.07 6.30
CA GLN A 6 24.96 -2.10 7.33
C GLN A 6 24.15 -0.92 6.76
N GLU A 7 24.38 -0.56 5.49
CA GLU A 7 23.62 0.49 4.81
C GLU A 7 22.12 0.21 4.71
N VAL A 8 21.69 -1.06 4.60
CA VAL A 8 20.24 -1.36 4.58
C VAL A 8 19.63 -1.19 5.96
N VAL A 9 20.38 -1.51 7.01
CA VAL A 9 19.95 -1.32 8.39
C VAL A 9 19.84 0.18 8.70
N ASP A 10 20.85 0.96 8.30
CA ASP A 10 20.85 2.42 8.43
C ASP A 10 19.70 3.08 7.65
N LEU A 11 19.39 2.60 6.44
CA LEU A 11 18.27 3.11 5.65
C LEU A 11 16.92 2.84 6.32
N VAL A 12 16.75 1.65 6.91
CA VAL A 12 15.48 1.25 7.52
C VAL A 12 15.27 1.90 8.88
N TRP A 13 16.27 1.86 9.75
CA TRP A 13 16.12 2.25 11.17
C TRP A 13 16.79 3.57 11.52
N GLY A 14 17.55 4.15 10.59
CA GLY A 14 18.33 5.36 10.81
C GLY A 14 19.64 5.11 11.54
N ARG A 15 20.44 6.17 11.68
CA ARG A 15 21.63 6.17 12.55
C ARG A 15 21.23 6.76 13.90
N PRO A 16 20.98 5.95 14.94
CA PRO A 16 20.52 6.48 16.22
C PRO A 16 21.58 7.39 16.84
N SER A 17 21.24 8.67 17.07
CA SER A 17 22.14 9.65 17.69
C SER A 17 22.50 9.29 19.15
N SER A 18 21.66 8.48 19.80
CA SER A 18 21.82 7.94 21.16
C SER A 18 22.32 6.49 21.23
N GLY A 19 22.52 5.84 20.08
CA GLY A 19 23.27 4.57 19.98
C GLY A 19 22.49 3.26 19.95
N VAL A 20 21.15 3.20 20.08
CA VAL A 20 20.40 1.92 19.95
C VAL A 20 18.97 2.14 19.44
N VAL A 21 18.52 1.32 18.49
CA VAL A 21 17.10 1.23 18.07
C VAL A 21 16.26 0.70 19.24
N SER A 22 15.11 1.32 19.53
CA SER A 22 14.26 0.85 20.63
C SER A 22 13.85 -0.61 20.44
N ALA A 23 14.10 -1.45 21.45
CA ALA A 23 13.75 -2.87 21.43
C ALA A 23 12.25 -3.09 21.26
N SER A 24 11.41 -2.21 21.80
CA SER A 24 9.96 -2.27 21.62
C SER A 24 9.55 -1.98 20.17
N ILE A 25 10.19 -1.00 19.53
CA ILE A 25 9.93 -0.68 18.12
C ILE A 25 10.37 -1.85 17.24
N PHE A 26 11.55 -2.42 17.49
CA PHE A 26 12.03 -3.57 16.73
C PHE A 26 11.06 -4.76 16.84
N ARG A 27 10.63 -5.12 18.06
CA ARG A 27 9.70 -6.23 18.33
C ARG A 27 8.39 -6.13 17.52
N ARG A 28 7.86 -4.91 17.35
CA ARG A 28 6.63 -4.68 16.56
C ARG A 28 6.75 -5.13 15.10
N TRP A 29 7.97 -5.20 14.55
CA TRP A 29 8.24 -5.61 13.17
C TRP A 29 8.64 -7.08 13.03
N THR A 30 8.76 -7.84 14.13
CA THR A 30 9.22 -9.24 14.10
C THR A 30 8.12 -10.27 13.86
N GLN A 31 6.93 -9.86 13.42
CA GLN A 31 5.88 -10.80 13.02
C GLN A 31 6.11 -11.38 11.60
N GLY A 32 5.44 -12.49 11.32
CA GLY A 32 5.30 -13.03 9.95
C GLY A 32 4.01 -12.58 9.28
N PHE A 33 3.79 -13.10 8.07
CA PHE A 33 2.48 -13.03 7.39
C PHE A 33 1.57 -14.13 7.93
N VAL A 34 0.72 -13.77 8.88
CA VAL A 34 -0.21 -14.70 9.54
C VAL A 34 -1.62 -14.42 9.05
N PHE A 35 -2.28 -15.43 8.51
CA PHE A 35 -3.69 -15.34 8.10
C PHE A 35 -4.60 -15.46 9.32
N CYS A 36 -5.70 -14.70 9.34
CA CYS A 36 -6.71 -14.79 10.38
C CYS A 36 -7.43 -16.13 10.32
N GLU A 37 -7.73 -16.70 11.48
CA GLU A 37 -8.46 -17.95 11.57
C GLU A 37 -9.95 -17.79 11.18
N ASN A 38 -10.55 -16.64 11.43
CA ASN A 38 -11.96 -16.36 11.14
C ASN A 38 -12.16 -15.89 9.70
N GLU A 39 -11.28 -15.02 9.21
CA GLU A 39 -11.28 -14.54 7.83
C GLU A 39 -10.04 -15.05 7.11
N LYS A 40 -10.18 -16.19 6.43
CA LYS A 40 -9.05 -16.96 5.86
C LYS A 40 -8.29 -16.21 4.75
N THR A 41 -8.77 -15.05 4.32
CA THR A 41 -8.12 -14.19 3.32
C THR A 41 -7.60 -12.87 3.87
N ALA A 42 -7.72 -12.64 5.19
CA ALA A 42 -7.16 -11.48 5.88
C ALA A 42 -5.85 -11.85 6.58
N LEU A 43 -4.89 -10.92 6.58
CA LEU A 43 -3.69 -10.96 7.39
C LEU A 43 -3.94 -10.29 8.74
N GLU A 44 -3.37 -10.86 9.79
CA GLU A 44 -3.36 -10.28 11.13
C GLU A 44 -2.11 -9.41 11.35
N GLN A 45 -2.35 -8.27 11.98
CA GLN A 45 -1.34 -7.38 12.52
C GLN A 45 -1.40 -7.44 14.04
N PHE A 46 -0.27 -7.73 14.68
CA PHE A 46 -0.19 -7.93 16.11
C PHE A 46 0.02 -6.62 16.86
N GLU A 47 0.82 -5.71 16.31
CA GLU A 47 1.12 -4.41 16.90
C GLU A 47 1.12 -3.30 15.84
N GLY A 48 1.05 -2.02 16.24
CA GLY A 48 1.21 -0.89 15.31
C GLY A 48 2.57 -0.91 14.60
N GLY A 49 2.73 -0.26 13.44
CA GLY A 49 4.04 -0.15 12.75
C GLY A 49 4.14 -0.93 11.44
N PRO A 50 4.17 -2.28 11.44
CA PRO A 50 4.39 -3.08 10.23
C PRO A 50 3.26 -2.99 9.19
N CYS A 51 2.18 -2.25 9.50
CA CYS A 51 1.11 -1.92 8.56
C CYS A 51 1.60 -1.37 7.22
N ALA A 52 2.73 -0.64 7.18
CA ALA A 52 3.34 -0.15 5.94
C ALA A 52 3.79 -1.25 4.98
N VAL A 53 3.94 -2.49 5.47
CA VAL A 53 4.19 -3.69 4.66
C VAL A 53 2.93 -4.57 4.59
N LEU A 54 2.25 -4.78 5.71
CA LEU A 54 1.10 -5.68 5.79
C LEU A 54 -0.10 -5.18 4.98
N ALA A 55 -0.43 -3.89 5.02
CA ALA A 55 -1.58 -3.36 4.29
C ALA A 55 -1.39 -3.41 2.76
N PRO A 56 -0.23 -3.05 2.19
CA PRO A 56 0.05 -3.32 0.77
C PRO A 56 -0.03 -4.81 0.42
N VAL A 57 0.60 -5.70 1.21
CA VAL A 57 0.53 -7.14 0.94
C VAL A 57 -0.91 -7.64 1.00
N GLN A 58 -1.72 -7.17 1.95
CA GLN A 58 -3.16 -7.47 2.03
C GLN A 58 -3.92 -6.98 0.79
N ALA A 59 -3.63 -5.77 0.31
CA ALA A 59 -4.27 -5.23 -0.89
C ALA A 59 -3.94 -6.06 -2.14
N PHE A 60 -2.67 -6.44 -2.35
CA PHE A 60 -2.29 -7.34 -3.45
C PHE A 60 -2.80 -8.77 -3.27
N LEU A 61 -2.94 -9.26 -2.02
CA LEU A 61 -3.63 -10.52 -1.75
C LEU A 61 -5.07 -10.44 -2.26
N PHE A 62 -5.83 -9.40 -1.91
CA PHE A 62 -7.19 -9.23 -2.42
C PHE A 62 -7.24 -9.14 -3.93
N LYS A 63 -6.28 -8.44 -4.56
CA LYS A 63 -6.18 -8.40 -6.02
C LYS A 63 -6.10 -9.83 -6.59
N ASN A 64 -5.17 -10.63 -6.07
CA ASN A 64 -4.95 -11.99 -6.54
C ASN A 64 -6.11 -12.94 -6.21
N ILE A 65 -6.81 -12.71 -5.10
CA ILE A 65 -7.94 -13.53 -4.65
C ILE A 65 -9.22 -13.22 -5.43
N LEU A 66 -9.50 -11.94 -5.65
CA LEU A 66 -10.77 -11.47 -6.21
C LEU A 66 -10.79 -11.48 -7.75
N PHE A 67 -9.64 -11.25 -8.38
CA PHE A 67 -9.58 -10.99 -9.83
C PHE A 67 -8.70 -11.96 -10.61
N ASN A 68 -7.82 -12.71 -9.95
CA ASN A 68 -6.92 -13.67 -10.61
C ASN A 68 -7.24 -15.15 -10.26
N ARG A 69 -8.28 -15.39 -9.44
CA ARG A 69 -8.73 -16.74 -9.08
C ARG A 69 -10.19 -16.94 -9.47
N GLU A 70 -10.48 -18.12 -9.99
CA GLU A 70 -11.85 -18.59 -10.18
C GLU A 70 -12.35 -19.23 -8.88
N SER A 71 -12.93 -18.41 -7.99
CA SER A 71 -13.59 -18.91 -6.77
C SER A 71 -14.95 -18.24 -6.59
N SER A 72 -15.96 -19.04 -6.26
CA SER A 72 -17.30 -18.54 -5.93
C SER A 72 -17.35 -17.88 -4.55
N ASN A 73 -16.48 -18.28 -3.61
CA ASN A 73 -16.38 -17.70 -2.28
C ASN A 73 -14.95 -17.24 -1.98
N TRP A 74 -14.72 -15.94 -2.12
CA TRP A 74 -13.43 -15.31 -1.90
C TRP A 74 -12.98 -15.27 -0.43
N ARG A 75 -13.87 -15.50 0.54
CA ARG A 75 -13.53 -15.51 1.98
C ARG A 75 -12.97 -16.83 2.45
N GLN A 76 -13.30 -17.92 1.74
CA GLN A 76 -12.84 -19.25 2.10
C GLN A 76 -11.56 -19.58 1.33
N MET A 77 -10.60 -20.13 2.05
CA MET A 77 -9.32 -20.51 1.49
C MET A 77 -8.72 -21.65 2.31
N THR A 78 -8.22 -22.68 1.62
CA THR A 78 -7.42 -23.74 2.22
C THR A 78 -6.00 -23.27 2.52
N GLU A 79 -5.26 -23.97 3.38
CA GLU A 79 -3.89 -23.58 3.70
C GLU A 79 -2.94 -23.60 2.49
N GLU A 80 -3.12 -24.55 1.56
CA GLU A 80 -2.32 -24.61 0.32
C GLU A 80 -2.65 -23.44 -0.62
N GLU A 81 -3.90 -23.01 -0.69
CA GLU A 81 -4.29 -21.82 -1.45
C GLU A 81 -3.73 -20.55 -0.79
N GLN A 82 -3.76 -20.44 0.54
CA GLN A 82 -3.13 -19.33 1.28
C GLN A 82 -1.65 -19.23 0.98
N LYS A 83 -0.94 -20.36 1.03
CA LYS A 83 0.48 -20.46 0.69
C LYS A 83 0.74 -20.01 -0.75
N THR A 84 -0.04 -20.54 -1.70
CA THR A 84 0.12 -20.22 -3.12
C THR A 84 -0.11 -18.74 -3.39
N VAL A 85 -1.20 -18.17 -2.87
CA VAL A 85 -1.55 -16.76 -3.12
C VAL A 85 -0.60 -15.80 -2.41
N LEU A 86 -0.14 -16.13 -1.19
CA LEU A 86 0.87 -15.35 -0.49
C LEU A 86 2.16 -15.33 -1.31
N CYS A 87 2.68 -16.49 -1.72
CA CYS A 87 3.94 -16.55 -2.47
C CYS A 87 3.84 -15.85 -3.83
N SER A 88 2.71 -15.96 -4.53
CA SER A 88 2.46 -15.20 -5.76
C SER A 88 2.45 -13.70 -5.51
N THR A 89 1.83 -13.25 -4.41
CA THR A 89 1.73 -11.84 -4.02
C THR A 89 3.10 -11.27 -3.68
N LEU A 90 3.88 -11.97 -2.87
CA LEU A 90 5.24 -11.57 -2.50
C LEU A 90 6.16 -11.50 -3.74
N SER A 91 6.01 -12.46 -4.67
CA SER A 91 6.73 -12.43 -5.95
C SER A 91 6.34 -11.21 -6.78
N GLU A 92 5.05 -10.89 -6.90
CA GLU A 92 4.58 -9.73 -7.65
C GLU A 92 5.14 -8.40 -7.11
N ILE A 93 5.18 -8.23 -5.79
CA ILE A 93 5.73 -7.03 -5.15
C ILE A 93 7.24 -6.92 -5.41
N LEU A 94 7.99 -8.04 -5.34
CA LEU A 94 9.42 -8.07 -5.68
C LEU A 94 9.66 -7.78 -7.17
N GLU A 95 8.81 -8.31 -8.06
CA GLU A 95 8.83 -8.00 -9.50
C GLU A 95 8.62 -6.49 -9.74
N SER A 96 7.66 -5.88 -9.04
CA SER A 96 7.37 -4.44 -9.15
C SER A 96 8.51 -3.54 -8.64
N ALA A 97 9.20 -3.95 -7.57
CA ALA A 97 10.32 -3.19 -7.00
C ALA A 97 11.62 -3.30 -7.83
N CYS A 98 11.74 -4.32 -8.67
CA CYS A 98 12.94 -4.56 -9.46
C CYS A 98 13.09 -3.48 -10.55
N SER A 99 14.14 -2.65 -10.44
CA SER A 99 14.36 -1.54 -11.37
C SER A 99 15.00 -1.97 -12.69
N SER A 100 15.71 -3.10 -12.71
CA SER A 100 16.31 -3.66 -13.92
C SER A 100 16.42 -5.18 -13.85
N PRO A 101 16.06 -5.92 -14.92
CA PRO A 101 16.25 -7.38 -14.96
C PRO A 101 17.71 -7.82 -14.76
N SER A 102 18.69 -6.94 -14.98
CA SER A 102 20.11 -7.26 -14.85
C SER A 102 20.62 -7.31 -13.40
N THR A 103 19.93 -6.65 -12.45
CA THR A 103 20.34 -6.65 -11.04
C THR A 103 19.87 -7.89 -10.28
N GLY A 104 18.84 -8.57 -10.80
CA GLY A 104 18.20 -9.70 -10.15
C GLY A 104 17.37 -9.31 -8.92
N PHE A 105 16.79 -10.33 -8.29
CA PHE A 105 15.95 -10.24 -7.09
C PHE A 105 16.76 -10.65 -5.87
N CYS A 106 16.68 -9.87 -4.80
CA CYS A 106 17.37 -10.14 -3.55
C CYS A 106 16.38 -10.71 -2.53
N LEU A 107 16.68 -11.87 -1.97
CA LEU A 107 15.90 -12.52 -0.93
C LEU A 107 16.72 -12.57 0.36
N VAL A 108 16.15 -12.08 1.45
CA VAL A 108 16.77 -12.13 2.78
C VAL A 108 16.13 -13.25 3.57
N THR A 109 16.96 -14.17 4.06
CA THR A 109 16.53 -15.34 4.82
C THR A 109 17.40 -15.56 6.04
N TRP A 110 16.95 -16.41 6.95
CA TRP A 110 17.81 -16.94 8.01
C TRP A 110 19.04 -17.65 7.42
N ALA A 111 20.17 -17.55 8.11
CA ALA A 111 21.31 -18.44 7.85
C ALA A 111 20.88 -19.90 8.06
N LYS A 112 21.51 -20.84 7.35
CA LYS A 112 21.23 -22.27 7.52
C LYS A 112 21.36 -22.68 8.99
N GLY A 113 20.29 -23.25 9.55
CA GLY A 113 20.24 -23.73 10.94
C GLY A 113 20.13 -22.65 12.01
N GLN A 114 19.92 -21.38 11.65
CA GLN A 114 19.76 -20.26 12.59
C GLN A 114 18.34 -19.72 12.68
N SER A 115 17.35 -20.43 12.10
CA SER A 115 15.97 -20.03 12.31
C SER A 115 15.57 -20.25 13.78
N PRO A 116 14.74 -19.40 14.38
CA PRO A 116 14.31 -19.57 15.77
C PRO A 116 13.71 -20.97 16.05
N HIS A 117 13.12 -21.60 15.02
CA HIS A 117 12.48 -22.91 15.11
C HIS A 117 13.44 -24.12 14.97
N SER A 118 14.73 -23.95 14.65
CA SER A 118 15.67 -25.09 14.51
C SER A 118 16.31 -25.55 15.82
N SER A 119 16.02 -24.92 16.95
CA SER A 119 16.67 -25.19 18.24
C SER A 119 15.90 -26.15 19.18
N THR A 120 14.69 -26.58 18.84
CA THR A 120 13.87 -27.48 19.69
C THR A 120 14.13 -28.98 19.50
N GLN A 121 15.12 -29.39 18.69
CA GLN A 121 15.45 -30.81 18.49
C GLN A 121 16.93 -31.15 18.76
N SER A 122 17.57 -30.59 19.78
CA SER A 122 18.88 -31.13 20.22
C SER A 122 19.21 -30.79 21.67
N GLN A 123 18.47 -31.33 22.65
CA GLN A 123 18.97 -31.61 24.01
C GLN A 123 17.88 -32.28 24.86
N SER A 124 17.59 -33.55 24.58
CA SER A 124 17.09 -34.46 25.62
C SER A 124 18.25 -35.34 26.06
N GLN A 125 18.99 -34.88 27.08
CA GLN A 125 19.84 -35.78 27.84
C GLN A 125 18.94 -36.71 28.65
N THR A 126 19.08 -37.99 28.35
CA THR A 126 18.46 -39.15 28.99
C THR A 126 18.79 -39.20 30.47
N GLN A 127 17.79 -39.10 31.34
CA GLN A 127 17.78 -39.75 32.65
C GLN A 127 16.42 -40.41 32.86
N GLU A 128 16.43 -41.74 32.85
CA GLU A 128 15.29 -42.63 33.10
C GLU A 128 14.93 -42.65 34.59
N VAL A 129 13.68 -42.31 34.94
CA VAL A 129 12.93 -42.86 36.10
C VAL A 129 11.42 -42.80 35.75
N PRO A 130 10.59 -43.82 36.07
CA PRO A 130 9.34 -44.09 35.34
C PRO A 130 8.10 -43.32 35.83
N ALA A 131 7.09 -43.33 34.95
CA ALA A 131 5.81 -42.60 34.96
C ALA A 131 4.87 -42.88 36.16
N PRO A 132 3.77 -42.09 36.26
CA PRO A 132 2.50 -42.69 35.89
C PRO A 132 1.65 -41.88 34.90
N GLU A 133 0.71 -42.60 34.30
CA GLU A 133 -0.14 -42.28 33.16
C GLU A 133 -1.07 -41.07 33.36
N SER A 134 -1.17 -40.25 32.31
CA SER A 134 -2.36 -39.44 32.03
C SER A 134 -2.40 -39.15 30.52
N SER A 135 -3.37 -39.78 29.85
CA SER A 135 -3.63 -39.66 28.42
C SER A 135 -4.21 -38.29 28.07
N GLN A 136 -3.46 -37.46 27.36
CA GLN A 136 -4.00 -36.37 26.54
C GLN A 136 -3.31 -36.37 25.16
N PRO A 137 -4.06 -36.15 24.07
CA PRO A 137 -3.48 -36.09 22.72
C PRO A 137 -2.65 -34.81 22.55
N PRO A 138 -1.69 -34.77 21.61
CA PRO A 138 -0.81 -33.62 21.42
C PRO A 138 -1.63 -32.42 20.92
N GLN A 139 -1.68 -31.34 21.70
CA GLN A 139 -2.13 -30.04 21.20
C GLN A 139 -1.06 -29.50 20.25
N GLU A 140 -1.43 -29.32 18.98
CA GLU A 140 -0.65 -28.59 17.99
C GLU A 140 -0.41 -27.16 18.49
N GLN A 141 0.86 -26.79 18.61
CA GLN A 141 1.30 -25.49 19.09
C GLN A 141 0.94 -24.40 18.06
N GLN A 142 0.08 -23.45 18.47
CA GLN A 142 -0.07 -22.17 17.76
C GLN A 142 1.31 -21.50 17.58
N PRO A 143 1.62 -20.93 16.41
CA PRO A 143 2.88 -20.23 16.17
C PRO A 143 2.90 -18.96 17.03
N THR A 144 3.49 -19.08 18.21
CA THR A 144 3.37 -18.10 19.28
C THR A 144 4.44 -17.02 19.12
N ALA A 145 4.03 -15.77 19.30
CA ALA A 145 4.90 -14.59 19.42
C ALA A 145 6.02 -14.73 20.49
N LEU A 146 6.00 -15.79 21.31
CA LEU A 146 6.97 -16.11 22.35
C LEU A 146 8.39 -16.37 21.83
N ALA A 147 8.58 -16.90 20.62
CA ALA A 147 9.92 -17.14 20.08
C ALA A 147 10.67 -15.84 19.69
N ALA A 148 9.96 -14.72 19.57
CA ALA A 148 10.54 -13.42 19.26
C ALA A 148 11.06 -12.67 20.49
N GLU A 149 10.68 -13.08 21.72
CA GLU A 149 11.06 -12.36 22.95
C GLU A 149 12.58 -12.36 23.22
N ASP A 150 13.33 -13.32 22.65
CA ASP A 150 14.78 -13.47 22.81
C ASP A 150 15.61 -13.06 21.58
N LEU A 151 14.98 -12.63 20.49
CA LEU A 151 15.68 -12.23 19.28
C LEU A 151 15.90 -10.71 19.25
N GLY A 152 16.97 -10.25 19.88
CA GLY A 152 17.36 -8.83 19.87
C GLY A 152 17.81 -8.31 18.50
N PHE A 153 17.76 -6.98 18.32
CA PHE A 153 18.10 -6.27 17.08
C PHE A 153 19.44 -6.72 16.48
N GLU A 154 20.52 -6.70 17.26
CA GLU A 154 21.87 -7.09 16.81
C GLU A 154 21.92 -8.57 16.40
N ARG A 155 21.31 -9.43 17.22
CA ARG A 155 21.27 -10.88 16.97
C ARG A 155 20.58 -11.16 15.65
N PHE A 156 19.39 -10.60 15.43
CA PHE A 156 18.66 -10.73 14.17
C PHE A 156 19.53 -10.37 12.97
N HIS A 157 20.18 -9.19 12.97
CA HIS A 157 20.97 -8.75 11.83
C HIS A 157 22.24 -9.59 11.59
N SER A 158 22.80 -10.19 12.65
CA SER A 158 23.96 -11.10 12.52
C SER A 158 23.62 -12.47 11.90
N VAL A 159 22.35 -12.89 11.92
CA VAL A 159 21.93 -14.25 11.51
C VAL A 159 21.11 -14.29 10.21
N VAL A 160 20.96 -13.16 9.53
CA VAL A 160 20.27 -13.07 8.23
C VAL A 160 21.28 -12.95 7.08
N HIS A 161 20.93 -13.55 5.94
CA HIS A 161 21.77 -13.59 4.75
C HIS A 161 20.96 -13.19 3.52
N LYS A 162 21.66 -12.63 2.53
CA LYS A 162 21.12 -12.23 1.24
C LYS A 162 21.43 -13.32 0.20
N ARG A 163 20.43 -13.68 -0.61
CA ARG A 163 20.58 -14.48 -1.83
C ARG A 163 20.08 -13.68 -3.03
N THR A 164 20.75 -13.80 -4.17
CA THR A 164 20.30 -13.17 -5.42
C THR A 164 19.79 -14.22 -6.41
N VAL A 165 18.66 -13.93 -7.05
CA VAL A 165 18.03 -14.76 -8.09
C VAL A 165 17.87 -13.94 -9.35
N MET A 166 18.27 -14.47 -10.51
CA MET A 166 18.36 -13.67 -11.75
C MET A 166 17.14 -13.77 -12.67
N SER A 167 16.22 -14.71 -12.40
CA SER A 167 15.05 -14.95 -13.25
C SER A 167 13.75 -14.86 -12.46
N VAL A 168 12.68 -14.46 -13.14
CA VAL A 168 11.32 -14.41 -12.56
C VAL A 168 10.82 -15.81 -12.19
N SER A 169 11.14 -16.83 -12.98
CA SER A 169 10.79 -18.22 -12.65
C SER A 169 11.49 -18.69 -11.37
N GLY A 170 12.80 -18.44 -11.28
CA GLY A 170 13.58 -18.77 -10.09
C GLY A 170 13.11 -18.00 -8.86
N LEU A 171 12.70 -16.73 -9.03
CA LEU A 171 12.11 -15.94 -7.95
C LEU A 171 10.86 -16.63 -7.39
N ARG A 172 9.93 -17.02 -8.27
CA ARG A 172 8.67 -17.67 -7.86
C ARG A 172 8.91 -19.00 -7.16
N GLU A 173 9.82 -19.82 -7.67
CA GLU A 173 10.22 -21.08 -7.05
C GLU A 173 10.83 -20.87 -5.66
N GLU A 174 11.72 -19.89 -5.52
CA GLU A 174 12.43 -19.62 -4.26
C GLU A 174 11.51 -18.97 -3.22
N VAL A 175 10.64 -18.03 -3.62
CA VAL A 175 9.63 -17.46 -2.72
C VAL A 175 8.68 -18.55 -2.22
N LEU A 176 8.26 -19.47 -3.09
CA LEU A 176 7.42 -20.61 -2.72
C LEU A 176 8.13 -21.56 -1.74
N SER A 177 9.41 -21.87 -1.97
CA SER A 177 10.20 -22.74 -1.08
C SER A 177 10.38 -22.12 0.32
N LEU A 178 10.42 -20.79 0.39
CA LEU A 178 10.55 -20.01 1.62
C LEU A 178 9.21 -19.65 2.30
N CYS A 179 8.07 -20.19 1.86
CA CYS A 179 6.75 -19.87 2.42
C CYS A 179 6.69 -19.92 3.96
N HIS A 180 7.27 -20.95 4.56
CA HIS A 180 7.28 -21.12 6.02
C HIS A 180 8.08 -19.99 6.72
N THR A 181 9.12 -19.46 6.07
CA THR A 181 9.93 -18.35 6.58
C THR A 181 9.13 -17.05 6.55
N TRP A 182 8.37 -16.78 5.47
CA TRP A 182 7.53 -15.59 5.36
C TRP A 182 6.39 -15.57 6.38
N ARG A 183 5.79 -16.73 6.67
CA ARG A 183 4.72 -16.86 7.68
C ARG A 183 5.24 -16.87 9.12
N GLY A 184 6.51 -17.18 9.31
CA GLY A 184 7.15 -17.34 10.63
C GLY A 184 7.70 -16.03 11.23
N CYS A 185 8.40 -16.19 12.35
CA CYS A 185 9.07 -15.08 13.05
C CYS A 185 9.92 -14.23 12.08
N CYS A 186 9.82 -12.91 12.22
CA CYS A 186 10.46 -11.88 11.39
C CYS A 186 10.13 -11.94 9.89
N GLY A 187 9.14 -12.70 9.45
CA GLY A 187 8.81 -12.85 8.02
C GLY A 187 8.51 -11.52 7.32
N VAL A 188 7.83 -10.57 8.00
CA VAL A 188 7.59 -9.22 7.49
C VAL A 188 8.90 -8.46 7.29
N LEU A 189 9.80 -8.51 8.28
CA LEU A 189 11.08 -7.81 8.23
C LEU A 189 12.05 -8.42 7.19
N LEU A 190 12.08 -9.75 7.07
CA LEU A 190 12.81 -10.46 6.02
C LEU A 190 12.31 -10.05 4.62
N PHE A 191 11.00 -9.94 4.45
CA PHE A 191 10.42 -9.49 3.19
C PHE A 191 10.69 -8.01 2.91
N LEU A 192 10.62 -7.14 3.92
CA LEU A 192 11.02 -5.74 3.84
C LEU A 192 12.44 -5.59 3.28
N TYR A 193 13.40 -6.31 3.87
CA TYR A 193 14.77 -6.27 3.38
C TYR A 193 14.93 -6.86 1.97
N SER A 194 14.16 -7.88 1.63
CA SER A 194 14.15 -8.46 0.28
C SER A 194 13.70 -7.43 -0.76
N VAL A 195 12.62 -6.68 -0.49
CA VAL A 195 12.12 -5.62 -1.38
C VAL A 195 13.13 -4.48 -1.51
N ILE A 196 13.67 -3.99 -0.39
CA ILE A 196 14.65 -2.89 -0.39
C ILE A 196 15.92 -3.26 -1.17
N LEU A 197 16.46 -4.45 -0.95
CA LEU A 197 17.66 -4.90 -1.64
C LEU A 197 17.42 -5.23 -3.12
N THR A 198 16.21 -5.66 -3.47
CA THR A 198 15.79 -5.86 -4.88
C THR A 198 15.68 -4.53 -5.61
N LYS A 199 15.13 -3.51 -4.96
CA LYS A 199 15.07 -2.14 -5.50
C LYS A 199 16.46 -1.51 -5.60
N GLY A 200 17.30 -1.75 -4.60
CA GLY A 200 18.63 -1.15 -4.45
C GLY A 200 18.61 0.09 -3.55
N ILE A 201 19.55 0.13 -2.60
CA ILE A 201 19.65 1.19 -1.57
C ILE A 201 19.82 2.57 -2.20
N GLU A 202 20.72 2.69 -3.18
CA GLU A 202 20.98 3.97 -3.87
C GLU A 202 19.77 4.46 -4.68
N ASN A 203 19.02 3.55 -5.31
CA ASN A 203 17.79 3.91 -6.01
C ASN A 203 16.76 4.49 -5.04
N ILE A 204 16.61 3.87 -3.86
CA ILE A 204 15.69 4.37 -2.82
C ILE A 204 16.14 5.74 -2.31
N ARG A 205 17.43 5.92 -2.02
CA ARG A 205 17.97 7.22 -1.58
C ARG A 205 17.71 8.33 -2.60
N ASN A 206 17.88 8.04 -3.88
CA ASN A 206 17.62 8.99 -4.96
C ASN A 206 16.11 9.33 -5.08
N GLU A 207 15.22 8.37 -4.80
CA GLU A 207 13.76 8.58 -4.87
C GLU A 207 13.20 9.34 -3.66
N ILE A 208 13.74 9.16 -2.44
CA ILE A 208 13.23 9.80 -1.21
C ILE A 208 13.58 11.30 -1.14
N GLN A 209 14.69 11.70 -1.75
CA GLN A 209 15.27 13.06 -1.74
C GLN A 209 15.81 13.52 -0.36
N ASP A 210 15.11 13.22 0.75
CA ASP A 210 15.65 13.36 2.11
C ASP A 210 16.38 12.07 2.56
N THR A 211 17.66 11.97 2.21
CA THR A 211 18.48 10.78 2.50
C THR A 211 18.78 10.56 3.99
N MET A 212 18.39 11.48 4.87
CA MET A 212 18.63 11.39 6.31
C MET A 212 17.45 10.79 7.08
N ALA A 213 16.26 10.78 6.49
CA ALA A 213 15.05 10.23 7.10
C ALA A 213 15.03 8.69 6.99
N PRO A 214 14.91 7.94 8.11
CA PRO A 214 14.79 6.49 8.06
C PRO A 214 13.41 6.05 7.55
N LEU A 215 13.35 4.85 6.96
CA LEU A 215 12.09 4.30 6.46
C LEU A 215 11.11 3.91 7.59
N ILE A 216 11.63 3.58 8.78
CA ILE A 216 10.85 3.36 10.00
C ILE A 216 11.18 4.49 10.97
N ASP A 217 10.13 5.20 11.41
CA ASP A 217 10.28 6.29 12.36
C ASP A 217 10.90 5.79 13.69
N PRO A 218 12.01 6.37 14.15
CA PRO A 218 12.75 5.86 15.31
C PRO A 218 12.06 6.15 16.64
N VAL A 219 11.03 7.01 16.67
CA VAL A 219 10.31 7.41 17.89
C VAL A 219 9.02 6.61 18.04
N HIS A 220 8.24 6.50 16.97
CA HIS A 220 6.91 5.93 16.94
C HIS A 220 6.84 4.57 16.24
N GLY A 221 7.86 4.19 15.47
CA GLY A 221 7.96 2.88 14.81
C GLY A 221 7.02 2.69 13.62
N HIS A 222 6.46 3.78 13.07
CA HIS A 222 5.63 3.77 11.87
C HIS A 222 6.50 3.69 10.61
N GLY A 223 6.03 2.98 9.59
CA GLY A 223 6.66 3.06 8.27
C GLY A 223 6.34 4.39 7.58
N SER A 224 7.34 4.98 6.92
CA SER A 224 7.22 6.20 6.14
C SER A 224 6.31 6.04 4.92
N GLN A 225 5.82 7.16 4.37
CA GLN A 225 5.07 7.15 3.10
C GLN A 225 5.90 6.59 1.94
N SER A 226 7.21 6.85 1.91
CA SER A 226 8.15 6.26 0.95
C SER A 226 8.15 4.73 1.00
N LEU A 227 8.09 4.15 2.20
CA LEU A 227 8.00 2.71 2.36
C LEU A 227 6.66 2.16 1.84
N VAL A 228 5.55 2.84 2.14
CA VAL A 228 4.22 2.46 1.61
C VAL A 228 4.23 2.51 0.09
N ASN A 229 4.71 3.59 -0.51
CA ASN A 229 4.78 3.77 -1.95
C ASN A 229 5.69 2.74 -2.63
N LEU A 230 6.80 2.34 -1.99
CA LEU A 230 7.67 1.28 -2.50
C LEU A 230 6.91 -0.05 -2.66
N PHE A 231 6.11 -0.41 -1.66
CA PHE A 231 5.31 -1.64 -1.69
C PHE A 231 4.10 -1.55 -2.62
N VAL A 232 3.50 -0.37 -2.79
CA VAL A 232 2.33 -0.16 -3.65
C VAL A 232 2.72 -0.04 -5.13
N THR A 233 3.83 0.62 -5.42
CA THR A 233 4.17 1.07 -6.79
C THR A 233 5.53 0.57 -7.30
N GLY A 234 6.40 0.07 -6.43
CA GLY A 234 7.80 -0.24 -6.75
C GLY A 234 8.73 0.98 -6.72
N HIS A 235 8.24 2.16 -6.31
CA HIS A 235 9.00 3.41 -6.20
C HIS A 235 8.85 4.02 -4.81
N ALA A 236 9.96 4.41 -4.18
CA ALA A 236 10.03 4.90 -2.81
C ALA A 236 9.90 6.43 -2.69
N VAL A 237 9.23 7.08 -3.65
CA VAL A 237 8.94 8.52 -3.58
C VAL A 237 8.10 8.83 -2.33
N SER A 238 8.35 9.96 -1.68
CA SER A 238 7.66 10.36 -0.45
C SER A 238 6.25 10.90 -0.69
N ASN A 239 5.97 11.33 -1.92
CA ASN A 239 4.77 12.05 -2.27
C ASN A 239 3.70 11.15 -2.90
N VAL A 240 2.45 11.58 -2.83
CA VAL A 240 1.27 10.80 -3.28
C VAL A 240 0.53 11.44 -4.46
N TRP A 241 1.04 12.52 -5.03
CA TRP A 241 0.52 13.15 -6.25
C TRP A 241 1.13 12.56 -7.51
N ASP A 242 0.55 12.87 -8.67
CA ASP A 242 1.06 12.41 -9.96
C ASP A 242 2.17 13.32 -10.48
N GLY A 243 3.21 12.71 -11.05
CA GLY A 243 4.31 13.39 -11.73
C GLY A 243 5.22 14.18 -10.80
N ASP A 244 6.33 14.65 -11.37
CA ASP A 244 7.27 15.49 -10.65
C ASP A 244 6.77 16.94 -10.62
N ARG A 245 7.06 17.64 -9.52
CA ARG A 245 6.74 19.06 -9.35
C ARG A 245 8.00 19.84 -9.06
N GLU A 246 8.19 20.98 -9.72
CA GLU A 246 9.28 21.89 -9.39
C GLU A 246 8.80 22.90 -8.33
N CYS A 247 9.52 23.01 -7.22
CA CYS A 247 9.27 23.96 -6.15
C CYS A 247 10.58 24.68 -5.78
N SER A 248 10.66 25.98 -6.07
CA SER A 248 11.82 26.83 -5.73
C SER A 248 13.17 26.27 -6.24
N GLY A 249 13.18 25.69 -7.44
CA GLY A 249 14.39 25.08 -8.04
C GLY A 249 14.73 23.67 -7.52
N MET A 250 13.88 23.08 -6.67
CA MET A 250 13.95 21.68 -6.28
C MET A 250 12.87 20.88 -7.01
N ILE A 251 13.24 19.76 -7.60
CA ILE A 251 12.27 18.81 -8.16
C ILE A 251 11.80 17.93 -7.01
N LEU A 252 10.50 17.82 -6.80
CA LEU A 252 9.85 16.91 -5.85
C LEU A 252 9.23 15.76 -6.65
N HIS A 253 9.70 14.53 -6.42
CA HIS A 253 9.22 13.38 -7.17
C HIS A 253 7.83 12.92 -6.72
N GLY A 254 6.95 12.67 -7.68
CA GLY A 254 5.62 12.08 -7.45
C GLY A 254 5.51 10.67 -8.01
N ILE A 255 4.28 10.19 -8.15
CA ILE A 255 3.94 8.89 -8.73
C ILE A 255 3.89 9.03 -10.25
N HIS A 256 4.60 8.17 -11.00
CA HIS A 256 4.67 8.28 -12.47
C HIS A 256 3.76 7.32 -13.23
N LYS A 257 3.15 6.36 -12.56
CA LYS A 257 2.34 5.32 -13.20
C LYS A 257 1.14 4.93 -12.34
N GLN A 258 0.03 4.62 -13.00
CA GLN A 258 -1.15 4.06 -12.36
C GLN A 258 -0.82 2.77 -11.61
N ALA A 259 -1.13 2.75 -10.32
CA ALA A 259 -0.84 1.63 -9.43
C ALA A 259 -1.82 0.47 -9.64
N SER A 260 -1.40 -0.75 -9.28
CA SER A 260 -2.28 -1.93 -9.31
C SER A 260 -3.36 -1.85 -8.23
N VAL A 261 -2.99 -1.39 -7.04
CA VAL A 261 -3.89 -1.09 -5.91
C VAL A 261 -3.70 0.37 -5.52
N GLY A 262 -4.76 1.01 -5.03
CA GLY A 262 -4.78 2.43 -4.76
C GLY A 262 -4.38 2.78 -3.34
N PHE A 263 -4.29 4.08 -3.08
CA PHE A 263 -4.06 4.65 -1.77
C PHE A 263 -4.93 5.89 -1.61
N LEU A 264 -5.59 6.02 -0.47
CA LEU A 264 -6.33 7.21 -0.04
C LEU A 264 -5.94 7.49 1.40
N THR A 265 -5.98 8.75 1.82
CA THR A 265 -5.58 9.11 3.19
C THR A 265 -6.48 10.19 3.77
N LEU A 266 -6.72 10.08 5.08
CA LEU A 266 -7.45 11.09 5.85
C LEU A 266 -6.74 12.44 5.77
N MET A 267 -5.41 12.43 5.60
CA MET A 267 -4.58 13.63 5.49
C MET A 267 -4.98 14.51 4.31
N GLU A 268 -5.51 13.92 3.23
CA GLU A 268 -6.04 14.67 2.09
C GLU A 268 -7.34 15.39 2.45
N SER A 269 -8.26 14.72 3.17
CA SER A 269 -9.49 15.35 3.66
C SER A 269 -9.21 16.52 4.63
N LEU A 270 -8.05 16.45 5.32
CA LEU A 270 -7.55 17.48 6.23
C LEU A 270 -6.69 18.53 5.51
N ARG A 271 -6.53 18.43 4.19
CA ARG A 271 -5.78 19.35 3.32
C ARG A 271 -4.27 19.40 3.59
N TYR A 272 -3.70 18.35 4.19
CA TYR A 272 -2.23 18.23 4.37
C TYR A 272 -1.51 17.74 3.11
N CYS A 273 -2.20 17.01 2.23
CA CYS A 273 -1.68 16.55 0.95
C CYS A 273 -2.79 16.42 -0.10
N LYS A 274 -2.43 16.19 -1.36
CA LYS A 274 -3.35 15.86 -2.45
C LYS A 274 -2.90 14.54 -3.08
N VAL A 275 -3.80 13.55 -3.10
CA VAL A 275 -3.51 12.26 -3.72
C VAL A 275 -3.82 12.34 -5.21
N GLY A 276 -2.89 11.87 -6.04
CA GLY A 276 -2.97 11.87 -7.49
C GLY A 276 -3.90 10.80 -8.05
N ALA A 277 -4.29 10.96 -9.32
CA ALA A 277 -5.13 10.03 -10.05
C ALA A 277 -4.52 8.63 -10.14
N PHE A 278 -3.19 8.50 -10.19
CA PHE A 278 -2.52 7.19 -10.28
C PHE A 278 -2.68 6.32 -9.03
N LEU A 279 -2.98 6.93 -7.89
CA LEU A 279 -3.31 6.22 -6.64
C LEU A 279 -4.81 6.23 -6.34
N LYS A 280 -5.54 7.29 -6.74
CA LYS A 280 -6.99 7.36 -6.57
C LYS A 280 -7.73 6.39 -7.47
N SER A 281 -7.31 6.25 -8.73
CA SER A 281 -7.90 5.36 -9.73
C SER A 281 -6.93 4.23 -10.07
N PRO A 282 -6.74 3.23 -9.17
CA PRO A 282 -5.87 2.09 -9.43
C PRO A 282 -6.45 1.14 -10.50
N LYS A 283 -5.69 0.15 -10.94
CA LYS A 283 -6.15 -0.85 -11.92
C LYS A 283 -7.20 -1.82 -11.37
N PHE A 284 -7.20 -2.04 -10.05
CA PHE A 284 -8.16 -2.90 -9.36
C PHE A 284 -8.82 -2.12 -8.22
N PRO A 285 -10.12 -2.31 -7.95
CA PRO A 285 -10.89 -1.49 -7.01
C PRO A 285 -10.60 -1.86 -5.54
N ILE A 286 -9.35 -1.66 -5.16
CA ILE A 286 -8.77 -1.94 -3.84
C ILE A 286 -7.92 -0.73 -3.47
N TRP A 287 -8.16 -0.14 -2.32
CA TRP A 287 -7.45 1.02 -1.80
C TRP A 287 -6.95 0.76 -0.39
N ILE A 288 -5.70 1.09 -0.16
CA ILE A 288 -5.17 1.23 1.19
C ILE A 288 -5.69 2.59 1.72
N LEU A 289 -6.28 2.58 2.91
CA LEU A 289 -6.73 3.79 3.59
C LEU A 289 -5.76 4.11 4.72
N GLY A 290 -5.14 5.29 4.66
CA GLY A 290 -4.25 5.80 5.70
C GLY A 290 -4.93 6.76 6.66
N SER A 291 -4.74 6.54 7.96
CA SER A 291 -4.96 7.53 9.01
C SER A 291 -3.66 8.27 9.35
N GLU A 292 -3.62 8.96 10.49
CA GLU A 292 -2.40 9.53 11.06
C GLU A 292 -1.36 8.46 11.45
N THR A 293 -1.81 7.27 11.88
CA THR A 293 -0.95 6.28 12.55
C THR A 293 -1.08 4.85 12.05
N HIS A 294 -2.09 4.56 11.23
CA HIS A 294 -2.44 3.20 10.83
C HIS A 294 -2.93 3.11 9.38
N LEU A 295 -2.78 1.92 8.80
CA LEU A 295 -3.23 1.60 7.45
C LEU A 295 -4.23 0.44 7.50
N SER A 296 -5.33 0.58 6.76
CA SER A 296 -6.32 -0.47 6.55
C SER A 296 -6.62 -0.62 5.05
N VAL A 297 -7.43 -1.61 4.66
CA VAL A 297 -7.75 -1.85 3.24
C VAL A 297 -9.25 -1.76 3.02
N PHE A 298 -9.65 -0.97 2.03
CA PHE A 298 -11.00 -0.84 1.53
C PHE A 298 -11.06 -1.38 0.11
N PHE A 299 -12.10 -2.13 -0.24
CA PHE A 299 -12.24 -2.67 -1.59
C PHE A 299 -13.70 -2.94 -1.97
N THR A 300 -13.90 -3.12 -3.27
CA THR A 300 -15.12 -3.65 -3.86
C THR A 300 -14.75 -4.62 -4.99
N LYS A 301 -15.74 -5.27 -5.59
CA LYS A 301 -15.60 -6.07 -6.81
C LYS A 301 -16.02 -5.29 -8.06
N GLU A 302 -16.50 -4.07 -7.89
CA GLU A 302 -17.02 -3.26 -8.97
C GLU A 302 -15.89 -2.64 -9.79
N MET A 303 -15.60 -3.27 -10.94
CA MET A 303 -14.52 -2.84 -11.84
C MET A 303 -14.86 -1.55 -12.56
N SER A 304 -16.13 -1.16 -12.72
CA SER A 304 -16.48 0.12 -13.36
C SER A 304 -16.01 1.35 -12.58
N LEU A 305 -15.70 1.20 -11.28
CA LEU A 305 -15.14 2.27 -10.45
C LEU A 305 -13.66 2.55 -10.74
N VAL A 306 -13.02 1.70 -11.53
CA VAL A 306 -11.61 1.80 -11.86
C VAL A 306 -11.42 1.61 -13.37
N GLY A 307 -10.40 2.23 -13.91
CA GLY A 307 -10.14 2.14 -15.33
C GLY A 307 -8.89 2.89 -15.69
N PRO A 308 -8.40 2.73 -16.93
CA PRO A 308 -7.44 3.69 -17.46
C PRO A 308 -8.00 5.11 -17.31
N GLU A 309 -7.12 6.06 -17.05
CA GLU A 309 -7.46 7.48 -16.92
C GLU A 309 -8.35 7.91 -18.10
N SER A 310 -9.53 8.44 -17.80
CA SER A 310 -10.43 8.92 -18.85
C SER A 310 -9.81 10.14 -19.55
N PRO A 311 -10.17 10.43 -20.82
CA PRO A 311 -9.73 11.66 -21.48
C PRO A 311 -9.97 12.94 -20.65
N SER A 312 -11.07 13.01 -19.90
CA SER A 312 -11.39 14.13 -19.01
C SER A 312 -10.48 14.16 -17.76
N GLU A 313 -10.16 13.01 -17.19
CA GLU A 313 -9.20 12.91 -16.08
C GLU A 313 -7.77 13.27 -16.53
N GLN A 314 -7.36 12.81 -17.71
CA GLN A 314 -6.09 13.18 -18.34
C GLN A 314 -6.03 14.69 -18.58
N ALA A 315 -7.11 15.26 -19.15
CA ALA A 315 -7.26 16.69 -19.35
C ALA A 315 -7.12 17.47 -18.04
N ARG A 316 -7.78 17.01 -16.98
CA ARG A 316 -7.66 17.58 -15.64
C ARG A 316 -6.21 17.54 -15.15
N ARG A 317 -5.54 16.40 -15.24
CA ARG A 317 -4.15 16.24 -14.77
C ARG A 317 -3.18 17.13 -15.53
N VAL A 318 -3.28 17.18 -16.86
CA VAL A 318 -2.45 18.08 -17.68
C VAL A 318 -2.75 19.53 -17.34
N PHE A 319 -4.02 19.92 -17.23
CA PHE A 319 -4.39 21.29 -16.84
C PHE A 319 -3.75 21.68 -15.49
N HIS A 320 -3.80 20.79 -14.49
CA HIS A 320 -3.18 21.03 -13.19
C HIS A 320 -1.65 21.13 -13.24
N SER A 321 -0.96 20.53 -14.21
CA SER A 321 0.49 20.74 -14.34
C SER A 321 0.85 22.18 -14.74
N PHE A 322 -0.13 22.94 -15.26
CA PHE A 322 -0.01 24.37 -15.57
C PHE A 322 -0.67 25.28 -14.51
N ASP A 323 -1.31 24.69 -13.49
CA ASP A 323 -1.88 25.36 -12.31
C ASP A 323 -1.22 24.81 -11.03
N PRO A 324 0.05 25.16 -10.76
CA PRO A 324 0.81 24.58 -9.66
C PRO A 324 0.25 24.93 -8.28
N GLU A 325 -0.55 25.99 -8.19
CA GLU A 325 -1.20 26.46 -6.97
C GLU A 325 -2.59 25.85 -6.74
N ASP A 326 -3.09 25.02 -7.66
CA ASP A 326 -4.41 24.36 -7.59
C ASP A 326 -5.58 25.35 -7.44
N ASN A 327 -5.46 26.51 -8.10
CA ASN A 327 -6.48 27.56 -8.06
C ASN A 327 -7.74 27.20 -8.87
N GLY A 328 -7.68 26.16 -9.70
CA GLY A 328 -8.75 25.74 -10.61
C GLY A 328 -8.77 26.51 -11.93
N PHE A 329 -7.72 27.29 -12.22
CA PHE A 329 -7.60 28.09 -13.44
C PHE A 329 -6.15 28.28 -13.88
N ILE A 330 -5.95 28.57 -15.16
CA ILE A 330 -4.65 28.94 -15.73
C ILE A 330 -4.74 30.29 -16.44
N PRO A 331 -3.63 31.03 -16.58
CA PRO A 331 -3.56 32.17 -17.50
C PRO A 331 -3.90 31.75 -18.93
N ASP A 332 -4.62 32.60 -19.65
CA ASP A 332 -5.02 32.32 -21.04
C ASP A 332 -3.84 32.08 -22.00
N SER A 333 -2.66 32.58 -21.64
CA SER A 333 -1.42 32.42 -22.41
C SER A 333 -0.92 30.98 -22.42
N LEU A 334 -1.34 30.16 -21.44
CA LEU A 334 -0.96 28.76 -21.34
C LEU A 334 -1.94 27.81 -22.06
N LEU A 335 -3.08 28.32 -22.55
CA LEU A 335 -4.12 27.48 -23.18
C LEU A 335 -3.58 26.67 -24.37
N GLU A 336 -2.74 27.29 -25.21
CA GLU A 336 -2.13 26.62 -26.36
C GLU A 336 -1.24 25.44 -25.92
N ASP A 337 -0.44 25.62 -24.86
CA ASP A 337 0.45 24.58 -24.34
C ASP A 337 -0.34 23.43 -23.71
N VAL A 338 -1.44 23.73 -23.00
CA VAL A 338 -2.36 22.71 -22.47
C VAL A 338 -3.00 21.91 -23.60
N MET A 339 -3.50 22.57 -24.64
CA MET A 339 -4.11 21.91 -25.79
C MET A 339 -3.11 21.01 -26.53
N LYS A 340 -1.87 21.49 -26.74
CA LYS A 340 -0.79 20.68 -27.33
C LYS A 340 -0.46 19.46 -26.48
N ALA A 341 -0.35 19.64 -25.15
CA ALA A 341 -0.04 18.55 -24.23
C ALA A 341 -1.15 17.49 -24.17
N LEU A 342 -2.38 17.84 -24.54
CA LEU A 342 -3.53 16.94 -24.63
C LEU A 342 -3.77 16.38 -26.04
N ASP A 343 -2.90 16.68 -27.00
CA ASP A 343 -3.08 16.32 -28.41
C ASP A 343 -4.42 16.82 -28.98
N LEU A 344 -4.88 17.98 -28.49
CA LEU A 344 -6.03 18.70 -29.03
C LEU A 344 -5.57 19.58 -30.20
N VAL A 345 -6.49 19.91 -31.10
CA VAL A 345 -6.21 20.77 -32.27
C VAL A 345 -5.56 22.08 -31.82
N SER A 346 -4.35 22.36 -32.27
CA SER A 346 -3.52 23.47 -31.78
C SER A 346 -3.20 24.52 -32.84
N GLU A 347 -4.02 24.62 -33.89
CA GLU A 347 -3.89 25.69 -34.90
C GLU A 347 -4.18 27.06 -34.27
N PRO A 348 -3.36 28.11 -34.50
CA PRO A 348 -3.49 29.40 -33.83
C PRO A 348 -4.88 30.03 -33.94
N GLU A 349 -5.55 29.87 -35.08
CA GLU A 349 -6.91 30.36 -35.31
C GLU A 349 -7.94 29.62 -34.45
N TYR A 350 -7.77 28.30 -34.28
CA TYR A 350 -8.67 27.48 -33.45
C TYR A 350 -8.46 27.76 -31.97
N VAL A 351 -7.20 27.91 -31.52
CA VAL A 351 -6.89 28.32 -30.13
C VAL A 351 -7.52 29.67 -29.83
N SER A 352 -7.43 30.63 -30.75
CA SER A 352 -8.06 31.95 -30.60
C SER A 352 -9.59 31.87 -30.48
N LEU A 353 -10.23 30.99 -31.25
CA LEU A 353 -11.67 30.73 -31.16
C LEU A 353 -12.04 30.12 -29.80
N VAL A 354 -11.36 29.06 -29.38
CA VAL A 354 -11.60 28.40 -28.08
C VAL A 354 -11.37 29.38 -26.94
N LYS A 355 -10.30 30.17 -26.99
CA LYS A 355 -10.01 31.22 -26.01
C LYS A 355 -11.18 32.19 -25.86
N SER A 356 -11.72 32.69 -26.98
CA SER A 356 -12.89 33.60 -26.94
C SER A 356 -14.15 32.97 -26.35
N LYS A 357 -14.26 31.62 -26.41
CA LYS A 357 -15.39 30.86 -25.86
C LYS A 357 -15.22 30.58 -24.37
N LEU A 358 -14.01 30.24 -23.94
CA LEU A 358 -13.68 29.90 -22.56
C LEU A 358 -13.49 31.14 -21.68
N ASP A 359 -13.11 32.28 -22.26
CA ASP A 359 -12.98 33.58 -21.60
C ASP A 359 -13.73 34.68 -22.37
N PRO A 360 -15.08 34.66 -22.38
CA PRO A 360 -15.89 35.61 -23.15
C PRO A 360 -15.79 37.06 -22.61
N GLU A 361 -15.42 37.21 -21.33
CA GLU A 361 -15.27 38.50 -20.67
C GLU A 361 -13.84 39.07 -20.77
N SER A 362 -12.90 38.33 -21.39
CA SER A 362 -11.49 38.72 -21.53
C SER A 362 -10.82 39.03 -20.17
N LEU A 363 -11.10 38.18 -19.17
CA LEU A 363 -10.50 38.26 -17.84
C LEU A 363 -9.03 37.78 -17.81
N GLY A 364 -8.57 37.13 -18.89
CA GLY A 364 -7.21 36.62 -19.03
C GLY A 364 -6.99 35.26 -18.37
N ILE A 365 -8.05 34.56 -17.99
CA ILE A 365 -7.99 33.28 -17.28
C ILE A 365 -8.89 32.23 -17.95
N ILE A 366 -8.45 30.98 -17.92
CA ILE A 366 -9.22 29.82 -18.37
C ILE A 366 -9.54 28.98 -17.15
N LEU A 367 -10.83 28.70 -16.94
CA LEU A 367 -11.30 27.85 -15.84
C LEU A 367 -11.32 26.38 -16.27
N LEU A 368 -10.92 25.49 -15.37
CA LEU A 368 -10.89 24.05 -15.61
C LEU A 368 -12.27 23.46 -15.96
N GLY A 369 -13.34 23.87 -15.25
CA GLY A 369 -14.69 23.36 -15.47
C GLY A 369 -15.20 23.61 -16.90
N PRO A 370 -15.27 24.88 -17.36
CA PRO A 370 -15.57 25.22 -18.74
C PRO A 370 -14.67 24.54 -19.78
N PHE A 371 -13.37 24.43 -19.51
CA PHE A 371 -12.45 23.72 -20.39
C PHE A 371 -12.86 22.24 -20.58
N LEU A 372 -13.17 21.53 -19.48
CA LEU A 372 -13.60 20.13 -19.57
C LEU A 372 -14.94 19.98 -20.27
N LEU A 373 -15.89 20.89 -20.04
CA LEU A 373 -17.19 20.88 -20.72
C LEU A 373 -17.08 21.11 -22.23
N GLU A 374 -16.12 21.93 -22.66
CA GLU A 374 -15.90 22.21 -24.08
C GLU A 374 -15.36 20.99 -24.84
N PHE A 375 -14.36 20.32 -24.27
CA PHE A 375 -13.63 19.25 -24.95
C PHE A 375 -14.16 17.84 -24.63
N PHE A 376 -14.86 17.67 -23.50
CA PHE A 376 -15.30 16.37 -23.00
C PHE A 376 -16.75 16.40 -22.45
N PRO A 377 -17.75 16.84 -23.24
CA PRO A 377 -19.13 17.06 -22.76
C PRO A 377 -19.90 15.77 -22.39
N ASP A 378 -19.64 14.66 -23.08
CA ASP A 378 -20.47 13.45 -23.05
C ASP A 378 -19.89 12.31 -22.18
N GLN A 379 -18.93 12.61 -21.28
CA GLN A 379 -18.36 11.58 -20.41
C GLN A 379 -19.29 11.29 -19.22
N ASP A 380 -20.24 10.37 -19.41
CA ASP A 380 -20.89 9.69 -18.29
C ASP A 380 -19.83 8.98 -17.46
N SER A 381 -19.86 9.21 -16.14
CA SER A 381 -18.84 8.65 -15.24
C SER A 381 -18.79 7.11 -15.25
N GLY A 382 -19.85 6.44 -15.73
CA GLY A 382 -19.98 4.98 -15.73
C GLY A 382 -20.02 4.38 -14.32
N ILE A 383 -19.99 5.22 -13.28
CA ILE A 383 -20.03 4.83 -11.88
C ILE A 383 -21.47 4.44 -11.54
N PRO A 384 -21.72 3.24 -10.99
CA PRO A 384 -23.04 2.87 -10.54
C PRO A 384 -23.45 3.72 -9.33
N ASP A 385 -24.75 4.06 -9.25
CA ASP A 385 -25.33 4.81 -8.13
C ASP A 385 -25.09 4.13 -6.78
N SER A 386 -24.96 2.81 -6.78
CA SER A 386 -24.65 2.03 -5.58
C SER A 386 -23.80 0.80 -5.89
N PHE A 387 -22.94 0.42 -4.94
CA PHE A 387 -22.12 -0.79 -5.06
C PHE A 387 -21.76 -1.38 -3.68
N PRO A 388 -21.52 -2.71 -3.59
CA PRO A 388 -21.11 -3.35 -2.36
C PRO A 388 -19.69 -2.93 -1.99
N ILE A 389 -19.42 -2.76 -0.70
CA ILE A 389 -18.11 -2.34 -0.19
C ILE A 389 -17.67 -3.23 0.97
N TYR A 390 -16.36 -3.32 1.15
CA TYR A 390 -15.72 -4.12 2.19
C TYR A 390 -14.56 -3.33 2.79
N HIS A 391 -14.43 -3.39 4.11
CA HIS A 391 -13.30 -2.87 4.86
C HIS A 391 -12.63 -3.99 5.64
N CYS A 392 -11.30 -4.00 5.61
CA CYS A 392 -10.44 -4.96 6.30
C CYS A 392 -9.39 -4.19 7.10
N ASN A 393 -9.44 -4.34 8.42
CA ASN A 393 -8.40 -3.85 9.31
C ASN A 393 -7.67 -5.04 9.95
N GLY A 394 -6.39 -5.19 9.66
CA GLY A 394 -5.58 -6.30 10.20
C GLY A 394 -5.29 -6.18 11.70
N LEU A 395 -5.48 -5.01 12.31
CA LEU A 395 -5.14 -4.75 13.71
C LEU A 395 -6.35 -5.07 14.60
N LYS A 396 -6.25 -6.12 15.42
CA LYS A 396 -7.38 -6.66 16.22
C LYS A 396 -8.06 -5.61 17.10
N GLN A 397 -7.29 -4.85 17.87
CA GLN A 397 -7.77 -3.78 18.76
C GLN A 397 -8.53 -2.65 18.05
N SER A 398 -8.35 -2.52 16.73
CA SER A 398 -9.04 -1.53 15.88
C SER A 398 -10.37 -2.02 15.35
N ASN A 399 -10.72 -3.29 15.58
CA ASN A 399 -11.96 -3.91 15.14
C ASN A 399 -12.94 -4.10 16.30
N HIS A 400 -14.21 -4.24 15.95
CA HIS A 400 -15.22 -4.65 16.92
C HIS A 400 -14.91 -6.06 17.47
N ASN A 401 -15.18 -6.29 18.75
CA ASN A 401 -14.87 -7.54 19.47
C ASN A 401 -13.39 -7.95 19.49
N GLU A 402 -12.47 -7.05 19.15
CA GLU A 402 -11.02 -7.32 19.11
C GLU A 402 -10.63 -8.48 18.16
N ARG A 403 -11.34 -8.62 17.03
CA ARG A 403 -11.09 -9.66 16.02
C ARG A 403 -10.98 -9.07 14.63
N VAL A 404 -10.05 -9.57 13.83
CA VAL A 404 -9.94 -9.22 12.41
C VAL A 404 -11.15 -9.83 11.68
N GLU A 405 -12.06 -8.96 11.23
CA GLU A 405 -13.28 -9.33 10.52
C GLU A 405 -13.53 -8.33 9.40
N TYR A 406 -14.22 -8.76 8.35
CA TYR A 406 -14.64 -7.85 7.29
C TYR A 406 -15.88 -7.08 7.71
N VAL A 407 -15.83 -5.76 7.58
CA VAL A 407 -17.01 -4.91 7.69
C VAL A 407 -17.56 -4.66 6.29
N GLU A 408 -18.76 -5.15 6.05
CA GLU A 408 -19.44 -5.04 4.76
C GLU A 408 -20.40 -3.85 4.75
N GLY A 409 -20.68 -3.32 3.58
CA GLY A 409 -21.69 -2.29 3.43
C GLY A 409 -22.09 -2.09 1.97
N THR A 410 -22.86 -1.03 1.76
CA THR A 410 -23.19 -0.49 0.45
C THR A 410 -22.75 0.97 0.41
N ALA A 411 -22.00 1.35 -0.62
CA ALA A 411 -21.75 2.74 -0.95
C ALA A 411 -22.84 3.24 -1.89
N LEU A 412 -23.25 4.49 -1.68
CA LEU A 412 -24.12 5.25 -2.58
C LEU A 412 -23.32 6.45 -3.09
N VAL A 413 -23.17 6.62 -4.40
CA VAL A 413 -22.49 7.78 -4.98
C VAL A 413 -23.54 8.68 -5.61
N LEU A 414 -23.88 9.74 -4.88
CA LEU A 414 -24.89 10.69 -5.33
C LEU A 414 -24.23 11.76 -6.21
N GLY A 415 -24.93 12.30 -7.21
CA GLY A 415 -24.40 13.42 -8.00
C GLY A 415 -24.39 14.76 -7.25
N PHE A 416 -24.95 14.78 -6.04
CA PHE A 416 -25.23 15.96 -5.22
C PHE A 416 -25.41 15.55 -3.74
N GLU A 417 -25.39 16.52 -2.83
CA GLU A 417 -25.73 16.26 -1.42
C GLU A 417 -27.25 16.03 -1.25
N ASP A 418 -27.65 14.83 -0.82
CA ASP A 418 -29.03 14.53 -0.41
C ASP A 418 -29.13 14.42 1.13
N PRO A 419 -29.77 15.37 1.82
CA PRO A 419 -29.97 15.32 3.26
C PRO A 419 -30.70 14.06 3.76
N MET A 420 -31.50 13.40 2.91
CA MET A 420 -32.28 12.22 3.29
C MET A 420 -31.45 10.94 3.39
N VAL A 421 -30.27 10.91 2.77
CA VAL A 421 -29.41 9.71 2.67
C VAL A 421 -28.11 9.87 3.46
N ARG A 422 -27.92 11.03 4.09
CA ARG A 422 -26.70 11.39 4.81
C ARG A 422 -26.42 10.43 5.98
N THR A 423 -25.24 9.82 5.96
CA THR A 423 -24.70 8.98 7.03
C THR A 423 -23.60 9.70 7.82
N ASP A 424 -23.19 9.08 8.93
CA ASP A 424 -22.18 9.62 9.84
C ASP A 424 -20.86 9.98 9.13
N ASP A 425 -20.26 11.09 9.57
CA ASP A 425 -19.00 11.60 9.04
C ASP A 425 -17.80 10.84 9.62
N THR A 426 -17.62 9.60 9.14
CA THR A 426 -16.58 8.69 9.63
C THR A 426 -15.23 8.95 8.94
N PRO A 427 -14.09 8.63 9.56
CA PRO A 427 -12.78 8.76 8.91
C PRO A 427 -12.69 8.00 7.57
N VAL A 428 -13.31 6.81 7.49
CA VAL A 428 -13.39 6.04 6.23
C VAL A 428 -14.15 6.83 5.17
N LYS A 429 -15.34 7.36 5.51
CA LYS A 429 -16.14 8.20 4.59
C LYS A 429 -15.33 9.39 4.10
N ARG A 430 -14.65 10.10 4.99
CA ARG A 430 -13.82 11.26 4.65
C ARG A 430 -12.68 10.93 3.70
N CYS A 431 -12.04 9.77 3.84
CA CYS A 431 -11.05 9.30 2.86
C CYS A 431 -11.69 9.06 1.48
N LEU A 432 -12.84 8.39 1.44
CA LEU A 432 -13.51 8.07 0.17
C LEU A 432 -14.08 9.32 -0.51
N GLN A 433 -14.50 10.33 0.26
CA GLN A 433 -14.98 11.61 -0.25
C GLN A 433 -13.94 12.41 -1.03
N THR A 434 -12.64 12.17 -0.80
CA THR A 434 -11.59 12.82 -1.61
C THR A 434 -11.56 12.29 -3.05
N ARG A 435 -12.21 11.14 -3.30
CA ARG A 435 -12.42 10.57 -4.63
C ARG A 435 -13.86 10.73 -5.11
N TRP A 436 -14.84 10.44 -4.25
CA TRP A 436 -16.27 10.51 -4.54
C TRP A 436 -16.93 11.52 -3.58
N PRO A 437 -16.96 12.82 -3.91
CA PRO A 437 -17.33 13.89 -2.98
C PRO A 437 -18.67 13.68 -2.24
N TYR A 438 -19.64 13.08 -2.91
CA TYR A 438 -20.99 12.84 -2.39
C TYR A 438 -21.25 11.34 -2.13
N ILE A 439 -20.23 10.60 -1.70
CA ILE A 439 -20.38 9.20 -1.29
C ILE A 439 -20.99 9.10 0.11
N GLU A 440 -21.98 8.23 0.23
CA GLU A 440 -22.64 7.85 1.47
C GLU A 440 -22.39 6.35 1.74
N LEU A 441 -22.12 5.99 3.00
CA LEU A 441 -21.73 4.63 3.38
C LEU A 441 -22.74 4.03 4.34
N LEU A 442 -23.36 2.91 3.93
CA LEU A 442 -24.31 2.13 4.70
C LEU A 442 -23.66 0.80 5.10
N TRP A 443 -23.10 0.75 6.31
CA TRP A 443 -22.48 -0.47 6.84
C TRP A 443 -23.54 -1.47 7.33
N SER A 444 -23.25 -2.76 7.22
CA SER A 444 -24.13 -3.85 7.68
C SER A 444 -24.12 -4.05 9.20
N THR A 445 -23.26 -3.32 9.90
CA THR A 445 -23.09 -3.37 11.36
C THR A 445 -23.49 -2.04 11.99
N ASP A 446 -23.88 -2.06 13.26
CA ASP A 446 -24.30 -0.86 14.00
C ASP A 446 -23.18 0.19 14.17
N ARG A 447 -21.92 -0.20 13.92
CA ARG A 447 -20.74 0.67 14.09
C ARG A 447 -19.95 0.72 12.80
N SER A 448 -19.60 1.93 12.38
CA SER A 448 -18.67 2.11 11.26
C SER A 448 -17.28 1.52 11.57
N PRO A 449 -16.57 0.99 10.56
CA PRO A 449 -15.20 0.53 10.74
C PRO A 449 -14.25 1.66 11.16
N SER A 450 -13.28 1.32 12.02
CA SER A 450 -12.22 2.24 12.44
C SER A 450 -11.06 2.24 11.44
N LEU A 451 -10.45 3.42 11.24
CA LEU A 451 -9.15 3.54 10.59
C LEU A 451 -7.96 3.40 11.57
N ASN A 452 -8.23 3.31 12.88
CA ASN A 452 -7.22 3.23 13.95
C ASN A 452 -7.47 2.07 14.91
#